data_AF-A0A7C5QAH4-F1
#
_entry.id   AF-A0A7C5QAH4-F1
#
_cell.length_a   1.000
_cell.length_b   1.000
_cell.length_c   1.000
_cell.angle_alpha   90.00
_cell.angle_beta   90.00
_cell.angle_gamma   90.00
#
_symmetry.space_group_name_H-M   'P 1'
#
loop_
_entity.id
_entity.type
_entity.pdbx_description
1 polymer ?
#
loop_
_entity_poly.entity_id
_entity_poly.type
_entity_poly.pdbx_seq_one_letter_code
_entity_poly.pdbx_strand_id
1 'polypeptide(L)'
;MNYINGLHFNNIRGDIYGGLTAAVVALPLAMAMGVASGVGPIAGMYGAIFVGLFAALFGGTPAQVSGPTGPMTVVMAAIFIQYTGMFPDDPAHG
;
A
#
# COMPACT_ATOMS: atom_id res chain seq x y z
N MET A 1 -20.70 20.25 8.18
CA MET A 1 -20.04 19.05 8.73
C MET A 1 -19.26 18.39 7.60
N ASN A 2 -17.94 18.54 7.56
CA ASN A 2 -17.13 17.71 6.66
C ASN A 2 -16.87 16.39 7.39
N TYR A 3 -17.54 15.33 6.94
CA TYR A 3 -17.34 13.98 7.46
C TYR A 3 -16.02 13.36 6.97
N ILE A 4 -15.43 13.93 5.92
CA ILE A 4 -14.26 13.41 5.21
C ILE A 4 -13.31 14.58 4.96
N ASN A 5 -12.05 14.43 5.36
CA ASN A 5 -11.08 15.52 5.29
C ASN A 5 -10.65 15.76 3.83
N GLY A 6 -10.72 17.00 3.37
CA GLY A 6 -10.25 17.39 2.03
C GLY A 6 -11.13 16.97 0.86
N LEU A 7 -12.25 16.29 1.08
CA LEU A 7 -13.13 15.83 0.00
C LEU A 7 -14.07 16.97 -0.44
N HIS A 8 -13.75 17.59 -1.57
CA HIS A 8 -14.49 18.72 -2.13
C HIS A 8 -14.40 18.73 -3.66
N PHE A 9 -15.42 19.24 -4.34
CA PHE A 9 -15.51 19.20 -5.81
C PHE A 9 -14.86 20.39 -6.52
N ASN A 10 -14.15 21.26 -5.78
CA ASN A 10 -13.56 22.48 -6.35
C ASN A 10 -12.25 22.22 -7.11
N ASN A 11 -11.65 21.03 -6.96
CA ASN A 11 -10.38 20.64 -7.58
C ASN A 11 -10.44 19.31 -8.37
N ILE A 12 -11.61 18.90 -8.88
CA ILE A 12 -11.79 17.60 -9.56
C ILE A 12 -10.73 17.31 -10.63
N ARG A 13 -10.38 18.30 -11.45
CA ARG A 13 -9.35 18.13 -12.49
C ARG A 13 -7.98 17.81 -11.88
N GLY A 14 -7.56 18.59 -10.87
CA GLY A 14 -6.29 18.38 -10.19
C GLY A 14 -6.24 17.03 -9.47
N ASP A 15 -7.33 16.64 -8.83
CA ASP A 15 -7.41 15.39 -8.07
C ASP A 15 -7.37 14.16 -9.01
N ILE A 16 -8.03 14.22 -10.18
CA ILE A 16 -7.99 13.14 -11.18
C ILE A 16 -6.58 12.99 -11.77
N TYR A 17 -5.96 14.08 -12.23
CA TYR A 17 -4.62 14.02 -12.83
C TYR A 17 -3.54 13.65 -11.80
N GLY A 18 -3.66 14.19 -10.58
CA GLY A 18 -2.79 13.85 -9.46
C GLY A 18 -2.91 12.39 -9.06
N GLY A 19 -4.14 11.89 -8.91
CA GLY A 19 -4.42 10.49 -8.60
C GLY A 19 -3.91 9.53 -9.68
N LEU A 20 -4.10 9.85 -10.96
CA LEU A 20 -3.59 9.04 -12.06
C LEU A 20 -2.06 8.98 -12.07
N THR A 21 -1.40 10.13 -11.89
CA THR A 21 0.07 10.22 -11.82
C THR A 21 0.60 9.41 -10.63
N ALA A 22 -0.04 9.56 -9.47
CA ALA A 22 0.30 8.80 -8.28
C ALA A 22 0.11 7.29 -8.49
N ALA A 23 -0.97 6.85 -9.15
CA ALA A 23 -1.23 5.44 -9.44
C ALA A 23 -0.15 4.83 -10.35
N VAL A 24 0.27 5.55 -11.40
CA VAL A 24 1.33 5.11 -12.32
C VAL A 24 2.66 4.90 -11.59
N VAL A 25 2.99 5.77 -10.63
CA VAL A 25 4.22 5.64 -9.81
C VAL A 25 4.08 4.56 -8.73
N ALA A 26 2.91 4.47 -8.10
CA ALA A 26 2.65 3.57 -6.98
C ALA A 26 2.58 2.09 -7.40
N LEU A 27 2.04 1.78 -8.59
CA LEU A 27 1.91 0.41 -9.09
C LEU A 27 3.24 -0.37 -9.11
N PRO A 28 4.30 0.08 -9.81
CA PRO A 28 5.58 -0.62 -9.83
C PRO A 28 6.26 -0.63 -8.45
N LEU A 29 6.15 0.46 -7.69
CA LEU A 29 6.70 0.56 -6.32
C LEU A 29 6.09 -0.51 -5.40
N ALA A 30 4.76 -0.65 -5.43
CA ALA A 30 4.03 -1.60 -4.61
C ALA A 30 4.38 -3.05 -4.94
N MET A 31 4.48 -3.38 -6.22
CA MET A 31 4.92 -4.72 -6.65
C MET A 31 6.36 -5.02 -6.22
N ALA A 32 7.27 -4.06 -6.38
CA ALA A 32 8.66 -4.22 -5.96
C ALA A 32 8.79 -4.44 -4.45
N MET A 33 8.03 -3.68 -3.65
CA MET A 33 7.97 -3.84 -2.20
C MET A 33 7.34 -5.18 -1.77
N GLY A 34 6.32 -5.66 -2.47
CA GLY A 34 5.74 -6.99 -2.25
C GLY A 34 6.75 -8.12 -2.52
N VAL A 35 7.52 -8.02 -3.60
CA VAL A 35 8.61 -8.97 -3.89
C VAL A 35 9.72 -8.88 -2.83
N ALA A 36 10.15 -7.67 -2.46
CA ALA A 36 11.21 -7.46 -1.49
C ALA A 36 10.86 -7.91 -0.06
N SER A 37 9.57 -8.02 0.27
CA SER A 37 9.09 -8.57 1.55
C SER A 37 8.98 -10.09 1.58
N GLY A 38 9.17 -10.77 0.44
CA GLY A 38 9.05 -12.24 0.33
C GLY A 38 7.62 -12.76 0.15
N VAL A 39 6.60 -11.93 0.38
CA VAL A 39 5.17 -12.32 0.24
C VAL A 39 4.65 -12.23 -1.21
N GLY A 40 5.41 -11.62 -2.11
CA GLY A 40 5.13 -11.57 -3.55
C GLY A 40 4.45 -10.28 -4.04
N PRO A 41 4.43 -10.05 -5.36
CA PRO A 41 3.99 -8.79 -5.96
C PRO A 41 2.49 -8.53 -5.78
N ILE A 42 1.69 -9.60 -5.78
CA ILE A 42 0.23 -9.54 -5.63
C ILE A 42 -0.14 -8.98 -4.24
N ALA A 43 0.54 -9.44 -3.18
CA ALA A 43 0.32 -8.93 -1.83
C ALA A 43 0.68 -7.44 -1.71
N GLY A 44 1.79 -7.02 -2.33
CA GLY A 44 2.16 -5.61 -2.42
C GLY A 44 1.11 -4.75 -3.14
N MET A 45 0.58 -5.24 -4.26
CA MET A 45 -0.48 -4.55 -5.02
C MET A 45 -1.77 -4.41 -4.21
N TYR A 46 -2.26 -5.49 -3.59
CA TYR A 46 -3.43 -5.43 -2.72
C TYR A 46 -3.21 -4.50 -1.53
N GLY A 47 -2.04 -4.55 -0.92
CA GLY A 47 -1.65 -3.63 0.15
C GLY A 47 -1.77 -2.17 -0.29
N ALA A 48 -1.25 -1.81 -1.46
CA ALA A 48 -1.35 -0.45 -1.98
C ALA A 48 -2.80 -0.01 -2.24
N ILE A 49 -3.63 -0.88 -2.83
CA ILE A 49 -5.03 -0.57 -3.15
C ILE A 49 -5.83 -0.32 -1.86
N PHE A 50 -5.80 -1.27 -0.93
CA PHE A 50 -6.61 -1.18 0.28
C PHE A 50 -6.09 -0.09 1.22
N VAL A 51 -4.78 -0.03 1.47
CA VAL A 51 -4.21 1.01 2.33
C VAL A 51 -4.44 2.40 1.73
N GLY A 52 -4.27 2.57 0.42
CA GLY A 52 -4.54 3.83 -0.27
C GLY A 52 -6.01 4.25 -0.14
N LEU A 53 -6.96 3.33 -0.36
CA LEU A 53 -8.39 3.61 -0.23
C LEU A 53 -8.78 4.03 1.20
N PHE A 54 -8.40 3.23 2.20
CA PHE A 54 -8.77 3.50 3.58
C PHE A 54 -8.08 4.75 4.12
N ALA A 55 -6.80 4.96 3.81
CA ALA A 55 -6.10 6.17 4.23
C ALA A 55 -6.63 7.43 3.55
N ALA A 56 -7.05 7.36 2.27
CA ALA A 56 -7.65 8.51 1.60
C ALA A 56 -9.03 8.89 2.19
N LEU A 57 -9.84 7.90 2.61
CA LEU A 57 -11.16 8.13 3.18
C LEU A 57 -11.12 8.54 4.65
N PHE A 58 -10.26 7.92 5.46
CA PHE A 58 -10.23 8.10 6.92
C PHE A 58 -9.01 8.89 7.42
N GLY A 59 -8.16 9.38 6.50
CA GLY A 59 -6.94 10.09 6.83
C GLY A 59 -7.12 11.57 7.19
N GLY A 60 -6.02 12.17 7.64
CA GLY A 60 -5.96 13.57 8.09
C GLY A 60 -5.40 14.56 7.08
N THR A 61 -4.91 14.09 5.93
CA THR A 61 -4.14 14.92 4.98
C THR A 61 -4.70 14.76 3.56
N PRO A 62 -5.33 15.80 2.97
CA PRO A 62 -6.01 15.71 1.68
C PRO A 62 -5.17 15.21 0.51
N ALA A 63 -3.88 15.54 0.47
CA ALA A 63 -2.97 15.18 -0.63
C ALA A 63 -2.08 13.96 -0.30
N GLN A 64 -2.38 13.22 0.77
CA GLN A 64 -1.58 12.08 1.19
C GLN A 64 -1.84 10.86 0.29
N VAL A 65 -0.76 10.25 -0.19
CA VAL A 65 -0.79 8.95 -0.86
C VAL A 65 -0.26 7.90 0.12
N SER A 66 -0.97 6.79 0.28
CA SER A 66 -0.61 5.73 1.21
C SER A 66 -0.52 4.38 0.52
N GLY A 67 0.37 3.53 1.02
CA GLY A 67 0.67 2.22 0.45
C GLY A 67 1.87 1.59 1.15
N PRO A 68 2.38 0.43 0.66
CA PRO A 68 3.56 -0.21 1.20
C PRO A 68 4.80 0.68 1.02
N THR A 69 5.58 0.84 2.10
CA THR A 69 6.79 1.67 2.16
C THR A 69 8.01 0.84 2.53
N GLY A 70 9.22 1.35 2.26
CA GLY A 70 10.46 0.67 2.61
C GLY A 70 10.51 0.12 4.04
N PRO A 71 10.24 0.93 5.08
CA PRO A 71 10.23 0.44 6.46
C PRO A 71 9.21 -0.67 6.71
N MET A 72 7.99 -0.56 6.16
CA MET A 72 6.97 -1.59 6.29
C MET A 72 7.39 -2.89 5.60
N THR A 73 8.00 -2.81 4.42
CA THR A 73 8.54 -3.95 3.67
C THR A 73 9.62 -4.68 4.44
N VAL A 74 10.55 -3.96 5.06
CA VAL A 74 11.62 -4.54 5.88
C VAL A 74 11.06 -5.28 7.09
N VAL A 75 10.09 -4.67 7.78
CA VAL A 75 9.42 -5.32 8.93
C VAL A 75 8.65 -6.56 8.45
N MET A 76 7.96 -6.49 7.32
CA MET A 76 7.24 -7.66 6.79
C MET A 76 8.20 -8.78 6.38
N ALA A 77 9.34 -8.47 5.77
CA ALA A 77 10.36 -9.47 5.44
C ALA A 77 10.84 -10.20 6.70
N ALA A 78 11.11 -9.47 7.78
CA ALA A 78 11.53 -10.05 9.04
C ALA A 78 10.45 -10.96 9.65
N ILE A 79 9.19 -10.53 9.63
CA ILE A 79 8.05 -11.33 10.12
C ILE A 79 7.85 -12.57 9.26
N PHE A 80 7.89 -12.44 7.93
CA PHE A 80 7.68 -13.54 7.00
C PHE A 80 8.75 -14.62 7.18
N ILE A 81 10.04 -14.23 7.24
CA ILE A 81 11.15 -15.15 7.49
C ILE A 81 11.02 -15.85 8.85
N GLN A 82 10.63 -15.11 9.90
CA GLN A 82 10.41 -15.71 11.22
C GLN A 82 9.26 -16.71 11.19
N TYR A 83 8.15 -16.37 10.53
CA TYR A 83 6.97 -17.21 10.44
C TYR A 83 7.25 -18.51 9.66
N THR A 84 7.87 -18.40 8.48
CA THR A 84 8.24 -19.58 7.67
C THR A 84 9.25 -20.47 8.40
N GLY A 85 10.17 -19.87 9.17
CA GLY A 85 11.14 -20.60 9.99
C GLY A 85 10.54 -21.41 11.14
N MET A 86 9.31 -21.10 11.59
CA MET A 86 8.58 -21.90 12.58
C MET A 86 7.93 -23.15 11.97
N PHE A 87 7.71 -23.17 10.65
CA PHE A 87 7.05 -24.25 9.92
C PHE A 87 7.88 -24.74 8.71
N PRO A 88 9.10 -25.26 8.94
CA PRO A 88 10.03 -25.58 7.84
C PRO A 88 9.56 -26.74 6.94
N ASP A 89 8.67 -27.60 7.43
CA ASP A 89 8.20 -28.79 6.70
C ASP A 89 6.81 -28.61 6.05
N ASP A 90 6.22 -27.41 6.16
CA ASP A 90 4.88 -27.14 5.63
C ASP A 90 4.93 -26.19 4.42
N PRO A 91 4.84 -26.73 3.18
CA PRO A 91 4.88 -25.93 1.96
C PRO A 91 3.67 -24.99 1.80
N ALA A 92 2.65 -25.07 2.65
CA ALA A 92 1.56 -24.10 2.67
C ALA A 92 1.95 -22.77 3.35
N HIS A 93 3.05 -22.74 4.10
CA HIS A 93 3.47 -21.61 4.92
C HIS A 93 4.80 -20.96 4.47
N GLY A 94 5.32 -21.34 3.29
CA GLY A 94 6.51 -20.78 2.67
C GLY A 94 6.80 -21.38 1.30
#